data_AF-A0A9Y2IN09-F1
#
_entry.id   AF-A0A9Y2IN09-F1
#
_cell.length_a   1.000
_cell.length_b   1.000
_cell.length_c   1.000
_cell.angle_alpha   90.00
_cell.angle_beta   90.00
_cell.angle_gamma   90.00
#
_symmetry.space_group_name_H-M   'P 1'
#
loop_
_entity.id
_entity.type
_entity.pdbx_description
1 polymer ?
#
loop_
_entity_poly.entity_id
_entity_poly.type
_entity_poly.pdbx_seq_one_letter_code
_entity_poly.pdbx_strand_id
1 'polypeptide(L)'
;MTGFHAALDPGEATIARARIRARLLANRLSSTLVDRALYVELQQFLDDVGFRACDALEELSERSDPALRHRLHLVLGIGSAEDCS
;
A
#
# COMPACT_ATOMS: atom_id res chain seq x y z
N MET A 1 -28.23 -2.46 7.87
CA MET A 1 -26.88 -3.05 7.83
C MET A 1 -25.87 -1.92 7.82
N THR A 2 -25.44 -1.46 9.00
CA THR A 2 -24.35 -0.48 9.13
C THR A 2 -23.04 -1.23 9.02
N GLY A 3 -22.41 -1.17 7.86
CA GLY A 3 -21.06 -1.71 7.68
C GLY A 3 -20.12 -1.04 8.67
N PHE A 4 -19.46 -1.82 9.52
CA PHE A 4 -18.34 -1.36 10.32
C PHE A 4 -17.23 -0.93 9.35
N HIS A 5 -17.21 0.35 8.96
CA HIS A 5 -15.98 0.97 8.48
C HIS A 5 -15.10 1.15 9.71
N ALA A 6 -14.39 0.09 10.09
CA ALA A 6 -13.26 0.22 11.00
C ALA A 6 -12.35 1.30 10.39
N ALA A 7 -12.22 2.43 11.08
CA ALA A 7 -11.33 3.49 10.64
C ALA A 7 -9.92 2.87 10.56
N LEU A 8 -9.33 2.86 9.37
CA LEU A 8 -7.97 2.38 9.18
C LEU A 8 -7.04 3.20 10.07
N ASP A 9 -6.08 2.52 10.71
CA ASP A 9 -4.97 3.22 11.35
C ASP A 9 -4.26 4.11 10.31
N PRO A 10 -3.74 5.28 10.68
CA PRO A 10 -3.04 6.17 9.75
C PRO A 10 -1.94 5.48 8.93
N GLY A 11 -1.23 4.51 9.52
CA GLY A 11 -0.22 3.70 8.84
C GLY A 11 -0.85 2.77 7.81
N GLU A 12 -1.91 2.04 8.17
CA GLU A 12 -2.66 1.17 7.26
C GLU A 12 -3.24 1.95 6.07
N ALA A 13 -3.78 3.15 6.33
CA ALA A 13 -4.31 4.03 5.29
C ALA A 13 -3.21 4.53 4.32
N THR A 14 -2.01 4.81 4.85
CA THR A 14 -0.85 5.25 4.05
C THR A 14 -0.38 4.12 3.13
N ILE A 15 -0.27 2.91 3.65
CA ILE A 15 0.10 1.71 2.86
C ILE A 15 -0.94 1.42 1.77
N ALA A 16 -2.23 1.47 2.12
CA ALA A 16 -3.31 1.25 1.15
C ALA A 16 -3.27 2.28 0.01
N ARG A 17 -3.07 3.57 0.35
CA ARG A 17 -2.95 4.64 -0.64
C ARG A 17 -1.73 4.46 -1.54
N ALA A 18 -0.57 4.11 -0.98
CA ALA A 18 0.63 3.83 -1.74
C ALA A 18 0.41 2.68 -2.73
N ARG A 19 -0.22 1.58 -2.29
CA ARG A 19 -0.52 0.45 -3.18
C ARG A 19 -1.42 0.83 -4.36
N ILE A 20 -2.49 1.58 -4.11
CA ILE A 20 -3.41 2.02 -5.18
C ILE A 20 -2.65 2.86 -6.22
N ARG A 21 -1.86 3.85 -5.77
CA ARG A 21 -1.08 4.71 -6.68
C ARG A 21 0.00 3.92 -7.42
N ALA A 22 0.71 3.01 -6.74
CA ALA A 22 1.71 2.15 -7.36
C ALA A 22 1.10 1.29 -8.47
N ARG A 23 -0.10 0.74 -8.27
CA ARG A 23 -0.78 -0.06 -9.30
C ARG A 23 -1.18 0.76 -10.53
N LEU A 24 -1.64 2.01 -10.32
CA LEU A 24 -1.94 2.91 -11.43
C LEU A 24 -0.68 3.27 -12.23
N LEU A 25 0.43 3.55 -11.55
CA LEU A 25 1.72 3.83 -12.19
C LEU A 25 2.28 2.62 -12.92
N ALA A 26 2.20 1.43 -12.33
CA ALA A 26 2.61 0.17 -12.95
C ALA A 26 1.83 -0.12 -14.24
N ASN A 27 0.50 0.06 -14.21
CA ASN A 27 -0.33 -0.07 -15.41
C ASN A 27 0.11 0.89 -16.51
N ARG A 28 0.41 2.15 -16.15
CA ARG A 28 0.86 3.17 -17.10
C ARG A 28 2.25 2.90 -17.66
N LEU A 29 3.18 2.39 -16.84
CA LEU A 29 4.48 1.89 -17.27
C LEU A 29 4.36 0.72 -18.25
N SER A 30 3.36 -0.15 -18.07
CA SER A 30 3.14 -1.28 -18.96
C SER A 30 2.52 -0.90 -20.32
N SER A 31 1.85 0.25 -20.40
CA SER A 31 1.10 0.67 -21.60
C SER A 31 1.80 1.71 -22.46
N THR A 32 2.82 2.39 -21.94
CA THR A 32 3.41 3.59 -22.56
C THR A 32 4.94 3.54 -22.52
N LEU A 33 5.61 4.06 -23.56
CA LEU A 33 7.06 4.28 -23.52
C LEU A 33 7.39 5.27 -22.40
N VAL A 34 8.43 4.98 -21.63
CA VAL A 34 8.83 5.82 -20.50
C VAL A 34 9.26 7.20 -21.02
N ASP A 35 8.51 8.23 -20.63
CA ASP A 35 8.80 9.62 -20.96
C ASP A 35 9.18 10.43 -19.71
N ARG A 36 9.60 11.68 -19.94
CA ARG A 36 10.02 12.58 -18.85
C ARG A 36 8.87 12.87 -17.87
N ALA A 37 7.62 12.90 -18.33
CA ALA A 37 6.48 13.15 -17.46
C ALA A 37 6.24 11.97 -16.51
N LEU A 38 6.35 10.74 -17.01
CA LEU A 38 6.25 9.53 -16.21
C LEU A 38 7.36 9.43 -15.16
N TYR A 39 8.58 9.85 -15.49
CA TYR A 39 9.65 9.96 -14.49
C TYR A 39 9.33 10.95 -13.37
N VAL A 40 8.78 12.11 -13.70
CA VAL A 40 8.37 13.12 -12.70
C VAL A 40 7.26 12.56 -11.81
N GLU A 41 6.29 11.86 -12.39
CA GLU A 41 5.21 11.24 -11.62
C GLU A 41 5.69 10.13 -10.70
N LEU A 42 6.68 9.33 -11.14
CA LEU A 42 7.32 8.32 -10.30
C LEU A 42 8.06 8.97 -9.13
N GLN A 43 8.80 10.03 -9.38
CA GLN A 43 9.50 10.77 -8.33
C GLN A 43 8.52 11.35 -7.31
N GLN A 44 7.47 12.03 -7.78
CA GLN A 44 6.40 12.56 -6.92
C GLN A 44 5.71 11.46 -6.11
N PHE A 45 5.46 10.30 -6.70
CA PHE A 45 4.90 9.17 -5.96
C PHE A 45 5.79 8.72 -4.81
N LEU A 46 7.10 8.58 -5.06
CA LEU A 46 8.07 8.18 -4.04
C LEU A 46 8.12 9.21 -2.89
N ASP A 47 8.21 10.50 -3.23
CA ASP A 47 8.31 11.60 -2.27
C ASP A 47 7.03 11.80 -1.45
N ASP A 48 5.85 11.65 -2.08
CA ASP A 48 4.56 11.90 -1.44
C ASP A 48 4.14 10.77 -0.49
N VAL A 49 4.28 9.52 -0.94
CA VAL A 49 3.60 8.38 -0.30
C VAL A 49 4.39 7.09 -0.34
N GLY A 50 5.29 6.90 -1.31
CA GLY A 50 6.06 5.66 -1.47
C GLY A 50 6.93 5.37 -0.26
N PHE A 51 7.84 6.29 0.09
CA PHE A 51 8.74 6.10 1.24
C PHE A 51 7.98 6.04 2.56
N ARG A 52 7.02 6.95 2.76
CA ARG A 52 6.19 6.96 3.98
C ARG A 52 5.41 5.66 4.21
N ALA A 53 5.00 4.99 3.14
CA ALA A 53 4.35 3.70 3.25
C ALA A 53 5.32 2.57 3.61
N CYS A 54 6.59 2.64 3.17
CA CYS A 54 7.63 1.73 3.64
C CYS A 54 7.89 1.92 5.13
N ASP A 55 8.06 3.17 5.58
CA ASP A 55 8.27 3.50 6.99
C ASP A 55 7.09 3.02 7.84
N ALA A 56 5.86 3.30 7.42
CA ALA A 56 4.66 2.84 8.09
C ALA A 56 4.54 1.30 8.11
N LEU A 57 4.99 0.60 7.07
CA LEU A 57 4.99 -0.85 7.04
C LEU A 57 6.01 -1.42 8.03
N GLU A 58 7.19 -0.82 8.12
CA GLU A 58 8.22 -1.20 9.10
C GLU A 58 7.71 -1.01 10.53
N GLU A 59 7.18 0.17 10.86
CA GLU A 59 6.59 0.46 12.17
C GLU A 59 5.46 -0.50 12.55
N LEU A 60 4.58 -0.84 11.59
CA LEU A 60 3.48 -1.77 11.85
C LEU A 60 3.96 -3.23 11.93
N SER A 61 5.07 -3.59 11.27
CA SER A 61 5.64 -4.94 11.33
C SER A 61 6.26 -5.27 12.69
N GLU A 62 6.77 -4.25 13.40
CA GLU A 62 7.29 -4.36 14.76
C GLU A 62 6.18 -4.65 15.79
N ARG A 63 4.93 -4.30 15.47
CA ARG A 63 3.79 -4.59 16.33
C ARG A 63 3.49 -6.08 16.32
N SER A 64 3.52 -6.69 17.50
CA SER A 64 3.15 -8.11 17.69
C SER A 64 1.63 -8.29 17.76
N ASP A 65 0.92 -7.87 16.70
CA ASP A 65 -0.53 -8.03 16.56
C ASP A 65 -0.85 -8.92 15.33
N PRO A 66 -1.32 -10.16 15.54
CA PRO A 66 -1.70 -11.06 14.45
C PRO A 66 -2.83 -10.52 13.55
N ALA A 67 -3.79 -9.78 14.12
CA ALA A 67 -4.90 -9.22 13.37
C ALA A 67 -4.45 -8.04 12.48
N LEU A 68 -3.47 -7.27 12.96
CA LEU A 68 -2.80 -6.25 12.15
C LEU A 68 -1.99 -6.88 11.01
N ARG A 69 -1.21 -7.93 11.27
CA ARG A 69 -0.49 -8.66 10.20
C ARG A 69 -1.45 -9.17 9.14
N HIS A 70 -2.54 -9.82 9.54
CA HIS A 70 -3.55 -10.29 8.59
C HIS A 70 -4.10 -9.14 7.72
N ARG A 71 -4.44 -8.00 8.32
CA ARG A 71 -4.89 -6.81 7.58
C ARG A 71 -3.82 -6.28 6.62
N LEU A 72 -2.55 -6.21 7.05
CA LEU A 72 -1.44 -5.80 6.19
C LEU A 72 -1.25 -6.77 5.01
N HIS A 73 -1.35 -8.08 5.23
CA HIS A 73 -1.29 -9.09 4.18
C HIS A 73 -2.39 -8.88 3.13
N LEU A 74 -3.63 -8.64 3.56
CA LEU A 74 -4.74 -8.29 2.66
C LEU A 74 -4.46 -6.99 1.89
N VAL A 75 -4.01 -5.94 2.61
CA VAL A 75 -3.68 -4.63 2.04
C VAL A 75 -2.51 -4.71 1.07
N LEU A 76 -1.55 -5.60 1.24
CA LEU A 76 -0.42 -5.81 0.32
C LEU A 76 -0.74 -6.85 -0.77
N GLY A 77 -1.77 -7.68 -0.56
CA GLY A 77 -2.16 -8.78 -1.44
C GLY A 77 -1.16 -9.92 -1.42
N ILE A 78 -0.49 -10.09 -0.29
CA ILE A 78 0.45 -11.17 -0.02
C ILE A 78 -0.34 -12.21 0.79
N GLY A 79 -1.06 -13.10 0.11
CA GLY A 79 -1.78 -14.21 0.77
C GLY A 79 -3.29 -14.22 0.52
N SER A 80 -3.80 -15.44 0.33
CA SER A 80 -5.21 -15.79 0.49
C SER A 80 -5.54 -15.71 1.99
N ALA A 81 -6.80 -15.44 2.36
CA ALA A 81 -7.23 -15.49 3.77
C ALA A 81 -6.97 -16.85 4.46
N GLU A 82 -6.61 -17.88 3.68
CA GLU A 82 -6.31 -19.24 4.12
C GLU A 82 -4.87 -19.41 4.65
N ASP A 83 -3.92 -18.54 4.29
CA ASP A 83 -2.49 -18.71 4.61
C ASP A 83 -2.11 -18.25 6.04
N CYS A 84 -3.07 -17.75 6.82
CA CYS A 84 -2.89 -17.25 8.19
C CYS A 84 -3.60 -18.12 9.26
N SER A 85 -3.96 -19.36 8.92
CA SER A 85 -4.57 -20.32 9.87
C SER A 85 -3.54 -21.05 10.72
#